data_AF-T1CG13-F1
#
_entry.id   AF-T1CG13-F1
#
_cell.length_a   1.000
_cell.length_b   1.000
_cell.length_c   1.000
_cell.angle_alpha   90.00
_cell.angle_beta   90.00
_cell.angle_gamma   90.00
#
_symmetry.space_group_name_H-M   'P 1'
#
loop_
_entity.id
_entity.type
_entity.pdbx_description
1 polymer ?
#
loop_
_entity_poly.entity_id
_entity_poly.type
_entity_poly.pdbx_seq_one_letter_code
_entity_poly.pdbx_strand_id
1 'polypeptide(L)' 'MADDDVPQWLLTRDAHGMEVMRQRDDGWCAALDRDNLRCTIYARRPRVCRDFAMGDSDCRAERASWRRGAASLV' A
#
# COMPACT_ATOMS: atom_id res chain seq x y z
N MET A 1 5.07 -10.35 -12.64
CA MET A 1 5.30 -10.38 -11.18
C MET A 1 6.42 -11.36 -10.78
N ALA A 2 7.30 -11.79 -11.69
CA ALA A 2 8.37 -12.76 -11.37
C ALA A 2 9.66 -12.13 -10.79
N ASP A 3 9.69 -10.79 -10.67
CA ASP A 3 10.88 -10.02 -10.27
C ASP A 3 10.71 -9.33 -8.90
N ASP A 4 9.55 -9.48 -8.27
CA ASP A 4 9.27 -8.84 -6.99
C ASP A 4 9.70 -9.74 -5.83
N ASP A 5 10.80 -9.38 -5.17
CA ASP A 5 11.35 -10.06 -4.01
C ASP A 5 10.61 -9.68 -2.71
N VAL A 6 9.28 -9.86 -2.69
CA VAL A 6 8.46 -9.58 -1.51
C VAL A 6 8.53 -10.78 -0.55
N PRO A 7 8.74 -10.57 0.77
CA PRO A 7 8.70 -11.67 1.74
C PRO A 7 7.38 -12.44 1.71
N GLN A 8 7.44 -13.79 1.70
CA GLN A 8 6.25 -14.64 1.56
C GLN A 8 5.18 -14.41 2.63
N TRP A 9 5.55 -14.04 3.86
CA TRP A 9 4.61 -13.74 4.94
C TRP A 9 3.77 -12.46 4.71
N LEU A 10 4.15 -11.64 3.73
CA LEU A 10 3.40 -10.46 3.27
C LEU A 10 2.51 -10.75 2.06
N LEU A 11 2.49 -11.98 1.56
CA LEU A 11 1.70 -12.41 0.41
C LEU A 11 0.55 -13.32 0.84
N THR A 12 -0.52 -13.31 0.06
CA THR A 12 -1.64 -14.26 0.14
C THR A 12 -2.15 -14.55 -1.26
N ARG A 13 -3.05 -15.53 -1.41
CA ARG A 13 -3.73 -15.79 -2.68
C ARG A 13 -5.15 -15.21 -2.64
N ASP A 14 -5.56 -14.60 -3.74
CA ASP A 14 -6.94 -14.17 -3.94
C ASP A 14 -7.84 -15.35 -4.37
N ALA A 15 -9.13 -15.09 -4.59
CA ALA A 15 -10.10 -16.09 -5.02
C ALA A 15 -9.79 -16.72 -6.39
N HIS A 16 -8.96 -16.07 -7.20
CA HIS A 16 -8.55 -16.56 -8.53
C HIS A 16 -7.17 -17.24 -8.47
N GLY A 17 -6.60 -17.41 -7.28
CA GLY A 17 -5.29 -18.03 -7.07
C GLY A 17 -4.11 -17.11 -7.35
N MET A 18 -4.33 -15.81 -7.57
CA MET A 18 -3.29 -14.82 -7.83
C MET A 18 -2.61 -14.39 -6.53
N GLU A 19 -1.28 -14.26 -6.54
CA GLU A 19 -0.55 -13.72 -5.40
C GLU A 19 -0.77 -12.22 -5.27
N VAL A 20 -1.25 -11.80 -4.10
CA VAL A 20 -1.55 -10.43 -3.76
C VAL A 20 -0.92 -10.07 -2.41
N MET A 21 -0.74 -8.77 -2.16
CA MET A 21 -0.29 -8.30 -0.85
C MET A 21 -1.34 -8.66 0.21
N ARG A 22 -0.90 -9.29 1.30
CA ARG A 22 -1.74 -9.61 2.45
C ARG A 22 -2.26 -8.31 3.08
N GLN A 23 -3.55 -8.29 3.41
CA GLN A 23 -4.17 -7.23 4.19
C GLN A 23 -4.29 -7.67 5.66
N ARG A 24 -4.23 -6.69 6.58
CA ARG A 24 -4.60 -6.90 8.00
C ARG A 24 -6.11 -6.88 8.13
N ASP A 25 -6.62 -7.16 9.33
CA ASP A 25 -8.07 -7.25 9.60
C ASP A 25 -8.83 -5.95 9.35
N ASP A 26 -8.13 -4.83 9.27
CA ASP A 26 -8.67 -3.50 8.97
C ASP A 26 -8.60 -3.12 7.48
N GLY A 27 -8.22 -4.06 6.61
CA GLY A 27 -8.18 -3.86 5.16
C GLY A 27 -6.95 -3.09 4.67
N TRP A 28 -5.96 -2.80 5.50
CA TRP A 28 -4.71 -2.18 5.03
C TRP A 28 -3.64 -3.21 4.70
N CYS A 29 -2.74 -2.84 3.79
CA CYS A 29 -1.57 -3.66 3.45
C CYS A 29 -0.75 -4.01 4.70
N ALA A 30 -0.38 -5.29 4.86
CA ALA A 30 0.38 -5.79 6.00
C ALA A 30 1.76 -5.12 6.14
N ALA A 31 2.35 -4.66 5.04
CA ALA A 31 3.64 -3.98 4.98
C ALA A 31 3.58 -2.47 5.31
N LEU A 32 2.39 -1.90 5.57
CA LEU A 32 2.26 -0.49 5.91
C LEU A 32 2.55 -0.26 7.40
N ASP A 33 3.44 0.69 7.69
CA ASP A 33 3.55 1.35 8.98
C ASP A 33 2.51 2.48 9.06
N ARG A 34 1.62 2.41 10.05
CA ARG A 34 0.47 3.32 10.19
C ARG A 34 0.85 4.66 10.79
N ASP A 35 1.82 4.68 11.69
CA ASP A 35 2.21 5.90 12.38
C ASP A 35 2.88 6.88 11.42
N ASN A 36 3.67 6.33 10.48
CA ASN A 36 4.41 7.11 9.50
C ASN A 36 3.82 7.09 8.08
N LEU A 37 2.83 6.24 7.82
CA LEU A 37 2.26 5.98 6.49
C LEU A 37 3.33 5.62 5.45
N ARG A 38 4.29 4.77 5.85
CA ARG A 38 5.41 4.32 5.01
C ARG A 38 5.41 2.80 4.89
N CYS A 39 5.81 2.30 3.74
CA CYS A 39 6.02 0.87 3.57
C CYS A 39 7.30 0.43 4.31
N THR A 40 7.20 -0.59 5.16
CA THR A 40 8.32 -1.13 5.95
C THR A 40 9.33 -1.90 5.11
N ILE A 41 8.93 -2.38 3.92
CA ILE A 41 9.80 -3.06 2.95
C ILE A 41 10.19 -2.16 1.78
N TYR A 42 10.42 -0.86 2.02
CA TYR A 42 10.54 0.16 0.95
C TYR A 42 11.50 -0.20 -0.21
N ALA A 43 12.64 -0.83 0.11
CA ALA A 43 13.65 -1.28 -0.86
C ALA A 43 13.24 -2.51 -1.68
N ARG A 44 12.34 -3.34 -1.14
CA ARG A 44 11.82 -4.58 -1.74
C ARG A 44 10.36 -4.44 -2.19
N ARG A 45 9.86 -3.21 -2.32
CA ARG A 45 8.49 -2.96 -2.75
C ARG A 45 8.24 -3.63 -4.11
N PRO A 46 7.06 -4.24 -4.31
CA PRO A 46 6.73 -4.79 -5.61
C PRO A 46 6.68 -3.68 -6.65
N ARG A 47 6.87 -4.01 -7.94
CA ARG A 47 6.92 -3.08 -9.07
C ARG A 47 5.74 -2.13 -9.07
N VAL A 48 4.54 -2.69 -8.91
CA VAL A 48 3.29 -1.92 -8.83
C VAL A 48 3.37 -0.80 -7.78
N CYS A 49 3.98 -1.03 -6.62
CA CYS A 49 4.14 0.00 -5.58
C CYS A 49 5.31 0.95 -5.82
N ARG A 50 6.27 0.59 -6.68
CA ARG A 50 7.40 1.45 -7.09
C ARG A 50 7.01 2.42 -8.19
N ASP A 51 6.08 2.01 -9.06
CA ASP A 51 5.56 2.84 -10.14
C ASP A 51 4.77 4.05 -9.60
N PHE A 52 4.17 3.93 -8.40
CA PHE A 52 3.60 5.06 -7.68
C PHE A 52 4.69 5.89 -6.99
N ALA A 53 5.03 7.04 -7.58
CA ALA A 53 5.92 8.02 -6.98
C ALA A 53 5.22 8.81 -5.86
N MET A 54 5.76 8.74 -4.64
CA MET A 54 5.29 9.55 -3.52
C MET A 54 5.51 11.03 -3.82
N GLY A 55 4.47 11.85 -3.63
CA GLY A 55 4.51 13.30 -3.87
C GLY A 55 4.10 13.72 -5.28
N ASP A 56 3.77 12.78 -6.17
CA ASP A 56 3.24 13.12 -7.49
C ASP A 56 1.80 13.67 -7.42
N SER A 57 1.22 14.08 -8.55
CA SER A 57 -0.15 14.63 -8.66
C SER A 57 -1.18 13.73 -7.97
N ASP A 58 -1.18 12.43 -8.24
CA ASP A 58 -2.13 11.49 -7.64
C ASP A 58 -1.94 11.38 -6.13
N CYS A 59 -0.69 11.30 -5.67
CA CYS A 59 -0.38 11.29 -4.24
C CYS A 59 -0.89 12.57 -3.53
N ARG A 60 -0.78 13.74 -4.19
CA ARG A 60 -1.26 15.01 -3.66
C ARG A 60 -2.79 15.08 -3.68
N ALA A 61 -3.43 14.62 -4.75
CA ALA A 61 -4.88 14.59 -4.90
C ALA A 61 -5.53 13.70 -3.83
N GLU A 62 -5.01 12.49 -3.63
CA GLU A 62 -5.49 11.56 -2.60
C GLU A 62 -5.33 12.15 -1.20
N ARG A 63 -4.16 12.71 -0.88
CA ARG A 63 -3.94 13.37 0.43
C ARG A 63 -4.90 14.55 0.65
N ALA A 64 -5.19 15.34 -0.38
CA ALA A 64 -6.15 16.43 -0.28
C ALA A 64 -7.59 15.89 -0.08
N SER A 65 -7.95 14.80 -0.75
CA SER A 65 -9.24 14.11 -0.57
C SER A 65 -9.41 13.60 0.85
N TRP A 66 -8.42 12.86 1.37
CA TRP A 66 -8.39 12.39 2.75
C TRP A 66 -8.50 13.53 3.76
N ARG A 67 -7.77 14.64 3.56
CA ARG A 67 -7.86 15.82 4.43
C ARG A 67 -9.25 16.45 4.41
N ARG A 68 -9.90 16.53 3.25
CA ARG A 68 -11.28 17.03 3.14
C ARG A 68 -12.28 16.12 3.87
N GLY A 69 -12.15 14.80 3.69
CA GLY A 69 -12.99 13.82 4.38
C GLY A 69 -12.79 13.83 5.91
N ALA A 70 -11.54 13.90 6.37
CA ALA A 70 -11.23 14.01 7.80
C ALA A 70 -11.73 15.33 8.42
N ALA A 71 -11.73 16.43 7.65
CA ALA A 71 -12.31 17.70 8.07
C ALA A 71 -13.84 17.72 8.09
N SER A 72 -14.52 16.74 7.49
CA SER A 72 -15.98 16.57 7.56
C SER A 72 -16.43 15.70 8.76
N LEU A 73 -15.49 15.15 9.53
CA LEU A 73 -15.74 14.37 10.74
C LEU A 73 -15.54 15.18 12.04
N VAL A 74 -15.26 16.49 11.93
CA VAL A 74 -15.10 17.43 13.06
C VAL A 74 -16.23 18.46 13.09
#